data_AF-A0A3C0JCR4-F1
#
_entry.id   AF-A0A3C0JCR4-F1
#
_cell.length_a   1.000
_cell.length_b   1.000
_cell.length_c   1.000
_cell.angle_alpha   90.00
_cell.angle_beta   90.00
_cell.angle_gamma   90.00
#
_symmetry.space_group_name_H-M   'P 1'
#
loop_
_entity.id
_entity.type
_entity.pdbx_description
1 polymer ?
#
loop_
_entity_poly.entity_id
_entity_poly.type
_entity_poly.pdbx_seq_one_letter_code
_entity_poly.pdbx_strand_id
1 'polypeptide(L)'
;MRQAAALDAADPLAALRGQFLIPRHGDGEQTYFCGNSLGLQPRGARAFVEEALDKWAVQAVEGHFTEPAQWLDYHARVREPLARVVGARPSEVVAMNTL
;
A
#
# COMPACT_ATOMS: atom_id res chain seq x y z
N MET A 1 11.32 -30.60 -3.77
CA MET A 1 10.16 -29.95 -4.43
C MET A 1 8.84 -30.13 -3.67
N ARG A 2 8.48 -31.33 -3.16
CA ARG A 2 7.20 -31.53 -2.45
C ARG A 2 7.01 -30.71 -1.16
N GLN A 3 8.09 -30.43 -0.42
CA GLN A 3 7.99 -29.70 0.85
C GLN A 3 7.59 -28.23 0.65
N ALA A 4 8.22 -27.51 -0.29
CA ALA A 4 7.88 -26.12 -0.57
C ALA A 4 6.41 -25.98 -1.02
N ALA A 5 5.98 -26.82 -1.97
CA ALA A 5 4.58 -26.81 -2.42
C ALA A 5 3.57 -27.13 -1.31
N ALA A 6 3.93 -28.02 -0.37
CA ALA A 6 3.09 -28.31 0.79
C ALA A 6 3.01 -27.13 1.77
N LEU A 7 4.12 -26.39 1.95
CA LEU A 7 4.14 -25.17 2.76
C LEU A 7 3.33 -24.05 2.12
N ASP A 8 3.44 -23.85 0.80
CA ASP A 8 2.64 -22.87 0.05
C ASP A 8 1.15 -23.18 0.15
N ALA A 9 0.77 -24.47 0.04
CA ALA A 9 -0.62 -24.90 0.16
C ALA A 9 -1.21 -24.73 1.57
N ALA A 10 -0.35 -24.73 2.59
CA ALA A 10 -0.74 -24.57 3.99
C ALA A 10 -0.66 -23.10 4.48
N ASP A 11 -0.15 -22.18 3.66
CA ASP A 11 0.02 -20.77 4.04
C ASP A 11 -1.33 -20.04 4.13
N PRO A 12 -1.79 -19.63 5.33
CA PRO A 12 -3.04 -18.88 5.47
C PRO A 12 -2.98 -17.49 4.81
N LEU A 13 -1.80 -17.00 4.44
CA LEU A 13 -1.59 -15.69 3.81
C LEU A 13 -1.44 -15.77 2.29
N ALA A 14 -1.52 -16.97 1.68
CA ALA A 14 -1.27 -17.17 0.25
C ALA A 14 -2.08 -16.23 -0.67
N ALA A 15 -3.32 -15.91 -0.26
CA ALA A 15 -4.20 -15.01 -1.01
C ALA A 15 -3.66 -13.56 -1.09
N LEU A 16 -2.87 -13.10 -0.12
CA LEU A 16 -2.28 -11.75 -0.12
C LEU A 16 -1.33 -11.54 -1.29
N ARG A 17 -0.69 -12.60 -1.81
CA ARG A 17 0.14 -12.53 -3.02
C ARG A 17 -0.61 -11.88 -4.17
N GLY A 18 -1.90 -12.20 -4.33
CA GLY A 18 -2.76 -11.66 -5.38
C GLY A 18 -2.98 -10.15 -5.29
N GLN A 19 -2.65 -9.49 -4.15
CA GLN A 19 -2.81 -8.06 -3.97
C GLN A 19 -1.64 -7.22 -4.50
N PHE A 20 -0.59 -7.86 -5.03
CA PHE A 20 0.61 -7.18 -5.53
C PHE A 20 0.79 -7.35 -7.04
N LEU A 21 1.42 -6.35 -7.66
CA LEU A 21 1.88 -6.41 -9.04
C LEU A 21 3.30 -6.97 -9.08
N ILE A 22 3.45 -8.16 -9.64
CA ILE A 22 4.73 -8.88 -9.66
C ILE A 22 5.33 -8.75 -11.07
N PRO A 23 6.54 -8.21 -11.22
CA PRO A 23 7.19 -8.08 -12.52
C PRO A 23 7.33 -9.43 -13.22
N ARG A 24 7.29 -9.44 -14.55
CA ARG A 24 7.54 -10.65 -15.34
C ARG A 24 9.03 -10.93 -15.44
N HIS A 25 9.38 -12.21 -15.47
CA HIS A 25 10.72 -12.70 -15.76
C HIS A 25 10.61 -13.90 -16.72
N GLY A 26 10.91 -13.67 -17.99
CA GLY A 26 10.64 -14.63 -19.08
C GLY A 26 9.14 -14.94 -19.17
N ASP A 27 8.82 -16.22 -19.16
CA ASP A 27 7.43 -16.71 -19.25
C ASP A 27 6.66 -16.65 -17.92
N GLY A 28 7.35 -16.36 -16.81
CA GLY A 28 6.77 -16.36 -15.46
C GLY A 28 6.86 -15.03 -14.73
N GLU A 29 6.56 -15.08 -13.43
CA GLU A 29 6.76 -13.98 -12.49
C GLU A 29 8.20 -13.97 -11.97
N GLN A 30 8.72 -12.79 -11.67
CA GLN A 30 10.04 -12.62 -11.09
C GLN A 30 10.08 -13.17 -9.65
N THR A 31 11.12 -13.92 -9.33
CA THR A 31 11.49 -14.21 -7.94
C THR A 31 12.12 -12.96 -7.33
N TYR A 32 11.29 -12.14 -6.66
CA TYR A 32 11.69 -10.83 -6.17
C TYR A 32 12.05 -10.85 -4.69
N PHE A 33 13.35 -10.91 -4.39
CA PHE A 33 13.89 -10.93 -3.02
C PHE A 33 14.45 -9.58 -2.55
N CYS A 34 14.04 -8.47 -3.16
CA CYS A 34 14.51 -7.11 -2.84
C CYS A 34 13.42 -6.22 -2.18
N GLY A 35 12.37 -6.83 -1.62
CA GLY A 35 11.24 -6.11 -1.02
C GLY A 35 11.59 -5.26 0.19
N ASN A 36 12.75 -5.51 0.82
CA ASN A 36 13.30 -4.70 1.90
C ASN A 36 13.86 -3.35 1.44
N SER A 37 14.20 -3.21 0.16
CA SER A 37 14.66 -1.95 -0.43
C SER A 37 13.51 -1.20 -1.09
N LEU A 38 12.72 -1.89 -1.92
CA LEU A 38 11.54 -1.33 -2.55
C LEU A 38 10.46 -2.41 -2.61
N GLY A 39 9.34 -2.18 -1.91
CA GLY A 39 8.22 -3.10 -1.93
C GLY A 39 7.56 -3.18 -3.32
N LEU A 40 6.99 -4.34 -3.65
CA LEU A 40 6.14 -4.47 -4.84
C LEU A 40 4.93 -3.56 -4.73
N GLN A 41 4.48 -3.00 -5.86
CA GLN A 41 3.33 -2.12 -5.89
C GLN A 41 2.05 -2.89 -5.51
N PRO A 42 1.29 -2.46 -4.48
CA PRO A 42 -0.05 -2.97 -4.23
C PRO A 42 -0.99 -2.59 -5.38
N ARG A 43 -1.87 -3.50 -5.80
CA ARG A 43 -2.79 -3.28 -6.94
C ARG A 43 -3.66 -2.04 -6.80
N GLY A 44 -4.08 -1.70 -5.59
CA GLY A 44 -4.90 -0.51 -5.32
C GLY A 44 -4.13 0.82 -5.32
N ALA A 45 -2.80 0.79 -5.26
CA ALA A 45 -2.01 2.01 -5.08
C ALA A 45 -2.20 3.04 -6.21
N ARG A 46 -2.31 2.57 -7.47
CA ARG A 46 -2.52 3.45 -8.62
C ARG A 46 -3.84 4.23 -8.49
N ALA A 47 -4.92 3.56 -8.14
CA ALA A 47 -6.24 4.17 -8.05
C ALA A 47 -6.28 5.33 -7.03
N PHE A 48 -5.62 5.17 -5.87
CA PHE A 48 -5.54 6.24 -4.87
C PHE A 48 -4.72 7.45 -5.33
N VAL A 49 -3.67 7.23 -6.12
CA VAL A 49 -2.88 8.33 -6.69
C VAL A 49 -3.68 9.06 -7.77
N GLU A 50 -4.34 8.32 -8.66
CA GLU A 50 -5.21 8.87 -9.70
C GLU A 50 -6.36 9.68 -9.09
N GLU A 51 -7.01 9.18 -8.03
CA GLU A 51 -8.06 9.92 -7.30
C GLU A 51 -7.55 11.29 -6.81
N ALA A 52 -6.34 11.35 -6.24
CA ALA A 52 -5.77 12.61 -5.75
C ALA A 52 -5.44 13.58 -6.90
N LEU A 53 -4.94 13.07 -8.03
CA LEU A 53 -4.61 13.88 -9.21
C LEU A 53 -5.87 14.40 -9.91
N ASP A 54 -6.89 13.57 -10.07
CA ASP A 54 -8.17 13.94 -10.67
C ASP A 54 -8.87 15.02 -9.82
N LYS A 55 -8.86 14.84 -8.50
CA LYS A 55 -9.40 15.84 -7.57
C LYS A 55 -8.68 17.17 -7.69
N TRP A 56 -7.35 17.15 -7.83
CA TRP A 56 -6.59 18.36 -8.05
C TRP A 56 -6.96 19.05 -9.36
N ALA A 57 -7.08 18.28 -10.45
CA ALA A 57 -7.47 18.81 -11.76
C ALA A 57 -8.86 19.47 -11.75
N VAL A 58 -9.81 18.93 -10.99
CA VAL A 58 -11.20 19.40 -10.97
C VAL A 58 -11.45 20.49 -9.93
N GLN A 59 -10.83 20.40 -8.74
CA GLN A 59 -11.23 21.19 -7.57
C GLN A 59 -10.14 22.15 -7.08
N ALA A 60 -8.89 21.99 -7.53
CA ALA A 60 -7.75 22.78 -7.07
C ALA A 60 -7.71 22.88 -5.52
N VAL A 61 -7.67 24.09 -4.96
CA VAL A 61 -7.58 24.34 -3.52
C VAL A 61 -8.76 23.76 -2.72
N GLU A 62 -9.94 23.65 -3.33
CA GLU A 62 -11.12 23.09 -2.66
C GLU A 62 -10.92 21.61 -2.29
N GLY A 63 -9.99 20.92 -2.95
CA GLY A 63 -9.65 19.54 -2.65
C GLY A 63 -9.16 19.31 -1.22
N HIS A 64 -8.73 20.37 -0.51
CA HIS A 64 -8.40 20.31 0.90
C HIS A 64 -9.57 19.95 1.81
N PHE A 65 -10.81 20.29 1.42
CA PHE A 65 -11.98 20.29 2.31
C PHE A 65 -13.14 19.41 1.81
N THR A 66 -13.11 18.99 0.55
CA THR A 66 -14.19 18.20 -0.06
C THR A 66 -14.01 16.71 0.18
N GLU A 67 -15.11 15.97 0.35
CA GLU A 67 -15.10 14.50 0.34
C GLU A 67 -15.41 13.96 -1.08
N PRO A 68 -15.02 12.70 -1.40
CA PRO A 68 -14.16 11.82 -0.61
C PRO A 68 -12.70 12.29 -0.59
N ALA A 69 -11.88 11.74 0.30
CA ALA A 69 -10.42 11.92 0.29
C ALA A 69 -9.95 13.39 0.46
N GLN A 70 -10.54 14.16 1.40
CA GLN A 70 -10.03 15.50 1.75
C GLN A 70 -8.54 15.49 2.12
N TRP A 71 -7.77 16.47 1.63
CA TRP A 71 -6.31 16.46 1.82
C TRP A 71 -5.86 16.92 3.20
N LEU A 72 -6.61 17.84 3.84
CA LEU A 72 -6.21 18.44 5.12
C LEU A 72 -5.98 17.39 6.21
N ASP A 73 -6.90 16.43 6.32
CA ASP A 73 -6.86 15.38 7.34
C ASP A 73 -6.34 14.03 6.78
N TYR A 74 -5.65 14.03 5.63
CA TYR A 74 -5.21 12.79 4.99
C TYR A 74 -4.32 11.93 5.90
N HIS A 75 -3.42 12.57 6.65
CA HIS A 75 -2.52 11.91 7.59
C HIS A 75 -3.26 11.12 8.68
N ALA A 76 -4.48 11.53 9.05
CA ALA A 76 -5.29 10.81 10.03
C ALA A 76 -5.80 9.46 9.48
N ARG A 77 -6.01 9.33 8.16
CA ARG A 77 -6.52 8.10 7.54
C ARG A 77 -5.59 6.90 7.66
N VAL A 78 -4.28 7.15 7.74
CA VAL A 78 -3.25 6.09 7.84
C VAL A 78 -2.74 5.89 9.28
N ARG A 79 -3.20 6.71 10.21
CA ARG A 79 -2.72 6.74 11.59
C ARG A 79 -3.01 5.46 12.35
N GLU A 80 -4.27 5.00 12.40
CA GLU A 80 -4.61 3.77 13.13
C GLU A 80 -3.92 2.52 12.55
N PRO A 81 -3.88 2.30 11.22
CA PRO A 81 -3.11 1.21 10.63
C PRO A 81 -1.63 1.24 11.00
N LEU A 82 -0.96 2.39 10.88
CA LEU A 82 0.46 2.53 11.21
C LEU A 82 0.73 2.28 12.70
N ALA A 83 -0.13 2.79 13.58
CA ALA A 83 -0.03 2.57 15.01
C ALA A 83 -0.07 1.07 15.39
N ARG A 84 -0.93 0.28 14.72
CA ARG A 84 -0.95 -1.19 14.91
C ARG A 84 0.33 -1.87 14.45
N VAL A 85 0.94 -1.40 13.36
CA VAL A 85 2.19 -1.97 12.81
C VAL A 85 3.36 -1.71 13.76
N VAL A 86 3.45 -0.52 14.35
CA VAL A 86 4.59 -0.14 15.23
C VAL A 86 4.33 -0.41 16.72
N GLY A 87 3.12 -0.86 17.10
CA GLY A 87 2.78 -1.16 18.49
C GLY A 87 2.59 0.06 19.38
N ALA A 88 2.05 1.16 18.84
CA ALA A 88 1.83 2.43 19.55
C ALA A 88 0.35 2.83 19.60
N ARG A 89 0.02 3.88 20.35
CA ARG A 89 -1.31 4.52 20.30
C ARG A 89 -1.41 5.38 19.04
N PRO A 90 -2.62 5.56 18.45
CA PRO A 90 -2.79 6.44 17.30
C PRO A 90 -2.25 7.86 17.53
N SER A 91 -2.40 8.41 18.74
CA SER A 91 -1.89 9.75 19.09
C SER A 91 -0.36 9.87 19.12
N GLU A 92 0.38 8.76 19.01
CA GLU A 92 1.84 8.71 19.06
C GLU A 92 2.47 8.53 17.67
N VAL A 93 1.66 8.44 16.61
CA VAL A 93 2.12 8.10 15.26
C VAL A 93 1.58 9.07 14.22
N VAL A 94 2.45 9.53 13.32
CA VAL A 94 2.08 10.32 12.14
C VAL A 94 2.98 9.93 10.97
N ALA A 95 2.40 9.78 9.77
CA ALA A 95 3.17 9.65 8.54
C ALA A 95 3.54 11.05 8.04
N MET A 96 4.81 11.41 8.10
CA MET A 96 5.29 12.70 7.62
C MET A 96 6.74 12.63 7.16
N ASN A 97 7.02 13.35 6.06
CA ASN A 97 8.36 13.70 5.59
C ASN A 97 9.32 12.52 5.35
N THR A 98 10.52 12.87 4.90
CA THR A 98 11.74 12.07 4.93
C THR A 98 12.90 13.02 5.31
N LEU A 99 14.06 12.47 5.66
CA LEU A 99 15.31 13.22 5.80
C LEU A 99 15.81 13.76 4.45
#